data_AF-A0A2T2RE71-F1
#
_entry.id   AF-A0A2T2RE71-F1
#
_cell.length_a   1.000
_cell.length_b   1.000
_cell.length_c   1.000
_cell.angle_alpha   90.00
_cell.angle_beta   90.00
_cell.angle_gamma   90.00
#
_symmetry.space_group_name_H-M   'P 1'
#
loop_
_entity.id
_entity.type
_entity.pdbx_description
1 polymer ?
#
loop_
_entity_poly.entity_id
_entity_poly.type
_entity_poly.pdbx_seq_one_letter_code
_entity_poly.pdbx_strand_id
1 'polypeptide(L)'
;IEPAAQGWTLRLRLPFVEREELDVLRRGEELLVRVGSQTRSLMLPAALRRGEIVEATLCDGELVVRLMAPEPGEATEPSSWAGSPAAASASSTGDVGPGPTHTGGHVS
;
A
#
# COMPACT_ATOMS: atom_id res chain seq x y z
N ILE A 1 -0.05 -9.67 -2.48
CA ILE A 1 0.72 -8.60 -1.80
C ILE A 1 0.15 -7.30 -2.30
N GLU A 2 -0.28 -6.44 -1.39
CA GLU A 2 -0.91 -5.16 -1.71
C GLU A 2 -0.12 -4.02 -1.05
N PRO A 3 0.15 -2.92 -1.76
CA PRO A 3 0.75 -1.74 -1.16
C PRO A 3 -0.24 -1.08 -0.19
N ALA A 4 0.29 -0.53 0.90
CA ALA A 4 -0.45 0.23 1.90
C ALA A 4 0.25 1.57 2.15
N ALA A 5 -0.43 2.52 2.79
CA ALA A 5 0.08 3.89 2.99
C ALA A 5 1.46 3.96 3.66
N GLN A 6 1.81 3.00 4.51
CA GLN A 6 3.08 2.95 5.25
C GLN A 6 3.91 1.68 4.96
N GLY A 7 3.63 0.97 3.87
CA GLY A 7 4.33 -0.27 3.52
C GLY A 7 3.51 -1.24 2.69
N TRP A 8 3.38 -2.49 3.16
CA TRP A 8 2.72 -3.56 2.42
C TRP A 8 1.86 -4.46 3.31
N THR A 9 0.85 -5.06 2.70
CA THR A 9 0.02 -6.10 3.29
C THR A 9 0.18 -7.40 2.50
N LEU A 10 0.56 -8.47 3.18
CA LEU A 10 0.62 -9.82 2.64
C LEU A 10 -0.56 -10.62 3.19
N ARG A 11 -1.36 -11.20 2.29
CA ARG A 11 -2.49 -12.06 2.62
C ARG A 11 -2.20 -13.49 2.18
N LEU A 12 -2.42 -14.45 3.08
CA LEU A 12 -2.21 -15.87 2.83
C LEU A 12 -3.39 -16.67 3.38
N ARG A 13 -4.05 -17.44 2.51
CA ARG A 13 -5.14 -18.33 2.95
C ARG A 13 -4.58 -19.53 3.70
N LEU A 14 -5.05 -19.70 4.93
CA LEU A 14 -4.72 -20.74 5.90
C LEU A 14 -6.02 -21.32 6.49
N PRO A 15 -6.83 -22.05 5.70
CA PRO A 15 -8.17 -22.49 6.09
C PRO A 15 -8.23 -23.56 7.20
N PHE A 16 -7.08 -24.08 7.65
CA PHE A 16 -6.99 -25.19 8.61
C PHE A 16 -6.31 -24.78 9.91
N VAL A 17 -6.30 -23.49 10.23
CA VAL A 17 -5.40 -22.93 11.24
C VAL A 17 -6.17 -22.16 12.29
N GLU A 18 -5.90 -22.49 13.55
CA GLU A 18 -6.32 -21.69 14.70
C GLU A 18 -5.22 -20.71 15.10
N ARG A 19 -5.61 -19.56 15.65
CA ARG A 19 -4.68 -18.46 15.97
C ARG A 19 -3.61 -18.85 16.99
N GLU A 20 -3.93 -19.77 17.89
CA GLU A 20 -3.02 -20.25 18.96
C GLU A 20 -1.84 -21.06 18.42
N GLU A 21 -1.95 -21.59 17.20
CA GLU A 21 -0.90 -22.41 16.58
C GLU A 21 -0.10 -21.65 15.51
N LEU A 22 -0.38 -20.35 15.32
CA LEU A 22 0.24 -19.52 14.31
C LEU A 22 1.47 -18.79 14.86
N ASP A 23 2.61 -19.00 14.23
CA ASP A 23 3.85 -18.30 14.52
C ASP A 23 4.48 -17.80 13.21
N VAL A 24 4.79 -16.51 13.16
CA VAL A 24 5.33 -15.85 11.96
C VAL A 24 6.70 -15.30 12.32
N LEU A 25 7.73 -15.80 11.63
CA LEU A 25 9.08 -15.27 11.79
C LEU A 25 9.64 -14.83 10.46
N ARG A 26 10.58 -13.90 10.56
CA ARG A 26 11.40 -13.48 9.44
C ARG A 26 12.79 -14.09 9.54
N ARG A 27 13.28 -14.64 8.45
CA ARG A 27 14.64 -15.17 8.32
C ARG A 27 15.31 -14.56 7.10
N GLY A 28 16.01 -13.44 7.29
CA GLY A 28 16.67 -12.71 6.20
C GLY A 28 15.68 -12.21 5.15
N GLU A 29 15.66 -12.89 4.01
CA GLU A 29 14.79 -12.62 2.85
C GLU A 29 13.61 -13.60 2.73
N GLU A 30 13.39 -14.42 3.77
CA GLU A 30 12.30 -15.39 3.83
C GLU A 30 11.34 -15.05 4.97
N LEU A 31 10.05 -15.33 4.74
CA LEU A 31 9.02 -15.34 5.76
C LEU A 31 8.68 -16.79 6.09
N LEU A 32 8.96 -17.20 7.33
CA LEU A 32 8.53 -18.47 7.87
C LEU A 32 7.15 -18.28 8.52
N VAL A 33 6.18 -19.03 8.04
CA VAL A 33 4.85 -19.14 8.63
C VAL A 33 4.72 -20.56 9.18
N ARG A 34 4.74 -20.67 10.50
CA ARG A 34 4.51 -21.90 11.25
C ARG A 34 3.06 -21.95 11.71
N VAL A 35 2.48 -23.12 11.53
CA VAL A 35 1.07 -23.42 11.77
C VAL A 35 1.03 -24.81 12.37
N GLY A 36 0.97 -24.90 13.70
CA GLY A 36 1.09 -26.17 14.43
C GLY A 36 2.33 -26.93 13.99
N SER A 37 2.16 -28.05 13.27
CA SER A 37 3.26 -28.87 12.73
C SER A 37 3.69 -28.50 11.30
N GLN A 38 2.92 -27.69 10.59
CA GLN A 38 3.21 -27.28 9.21
C GLN A 38 4.04 -26.00 9.20
N THR A 39 5.16 -26.01 8.49
CA THR A 39 5.98 -24.82 8.24
C THR A 39 5.98 -24.50 6.76
N ARG A 40 5.66 -23.26 6.41
CA ARG A 40 5.81 -22.73 5.05
C ARG A 40 6.86 -21.64 5.03
N SER A 41 7.89 -21.80 4.20
CA SER A 41 8.79 -20.70 3.83
C SER A 41 8.25 -20.01 2.59
N LEU A 42 8.17 -18.68 2.63
CA LEU A 42 7.85 -17.85 1.48
C LEU A 42 9.03 -16.92 1.22
N MET A 43 9.58 -16.99 0.01
CA MET A 43 10.56 -16.02 -0.46
C MET A 43 9.92 -14.63 -0.48
N LEU A 44 10.48 -13.68 0.26
CA LEU A 44 10.00 -12.31 0.24
C LEU A 44 10.40 -11.65 -1.09
N PRO A 45 9.42 -11.12 -1.85
CA PRO A 45 9.72 -10.31 -3.02
C PRO A 45 10.57 -9.11 -2.64
N ALA A 46 11.34 -8.58 -3.59
CA ALA A 46 12.35 -7.55 -3.34
C ALA A 46 11.82 -6.33 -2.54
N ALA A 47 10.58 -5.91 -2.81
CA ALA A 47 9.92 -4.84 -2.07
C ALA A 47 9.77 -5.12 -0.56
N LEU A 48 9.52 -6.37 -0.18
CA LEU A 48 9.33 -6.79 1.22
C LEU A 48 10.65 -7.13 1.93
N ARG A 49 11.76 -7.28 1.20
CA ARG A 49 13.07 -7.67 1.78
C ARG A 49 13.62 -6.63 2.74
N ARG A 50 13.18 -5.38 2.69
CA ARG A 50 13.59 -4.36 3.65
C ARG A 50 12.50 -3.98 4.65
N GLY A 51 11.27 -4.49 4.48
CA GLY A 51 10.14 -4.11 5.33
C GLY A 51 10.10 -4.87 6.64
N GLU A 52 9.84 -4.19 7.76
CA GLU A 52 9.73 -4.82 9.08
C GLU A 52 8.32 -5.35 9.31
N ILE A 53 8.19 -6.53 9.93
CA ILE A 53 6.88 -7.08 10.29
C ILE A 53 6.38 -6.32 11.51
N VAL A 54 5.30 -5.56 11.34
CA VAL A 54 4.69 -4.80 12.43
C VAL A 54 3.54 -5.56 13.08
N GLU A 55 2.83 -6.37 12.31
CA GLU A 55 1.66 -7.10 12.79
C GLU A 55 1.40 -8.34 11.94
N ALA A 56 0.96 -9.41 12.59
CA ALA A 56 0.46 -10.62 11.94
C ALA A 56 -0.87 -11.00 12.60
N THR A 57 -1.94 -11.05 11.82
CA THR A 57 -3.28 -11.35 12.31
C THR A 57 -3.92 -12.46 11.48
N LEU A 58 -4.53 -13.43 12.13
CA LEU A 58 -5.33 -14.46 11.49
C LEU A 58 -6.82 -14.16 11.67
N CYS A 59 -7.53 -13.94 10.57
CA CYS A 59 -8.96 -13.68 10.53
C CYS A 59 -9.62 -14.60 9.50
N ASP A 60 -10.63 -15.37 9.90
CA ASP A 60 -11.42 -16.22 8.99
C ASP A 60 -10.59 -17.18 8.12
N GLY A 61 -9.49 -17.73 8.68
CA GLY A 61 -8.58 -18.58 7.91
C GLY A 61 -7.74 -17.82 6.87
N GLU A 62 -7.61 -16.49 7.00
CA GLU A 62 -6.68 -15.67 6.21
C GLU A 62 -5.66 -14.99 7.14
N LEU A 63 -4.39 -15.28 6.91
CA LEU A 63 -3.27 -14.61 7.56
C LEU A 63 -2.99 -13.30 6.85
N VAL A 64 -3.11 -12.21 7.58
CA VAL A 64 -2.77 -10.86 7.17
C VAL A 64 -1.50 -10.43 7.89
N VAL A 65 -0.41 -10.27 7.16
CA VAL A 65 0.86 -9.75 7.67
C VAL A 65 1.04 -8.33 7.18
N ARG A 66 1.15 -7.38 8.10
CA ARG A 66 1.48 -5.99 7.79
C ARG A 66 2.98 -5.80 7.93
N LEU A 67 3.57 -5.28 6.86
CA LEU A 67 4.99 -4.94 6.81
C LEU A 67 5.11 -3.42 6.64
N MET A 68 5.88 -2.78 7.51
CA MET A 68 6.21 -1.36 7.39
C MET A 68 7.39 -1.19 6.44
N ALA A 69 7.31 -0.21 5.54
CA ALA A 69 8.46 0.17 4.74
C ALA A 69 9.52 0.80 5.63
N PRO A 70 10.82 0.51 5.41
CA PRO A 70 11.85 1.30 6.08
C PRO A 70 11.66 2.76 5.67
N GLU A 71 11.80 3.67 6.63
CA GLU A 71 11.73 5.12 6.41
C GLU A 71 12.42 5.48 5.08
N PRO A 72 11.74 6.18 4.15
CA PRO A 72 12.29 6.49 2.82
C PRO A 72 13.52 7.42 2.84
N GLY A 73 14.14 7.67 3.99
CA GLY A 73 15.27 8.58 4.18
C GLY A 73 16.62 8.14 3.59
N GLU A 74 16.74 6.94 3.01
CA GLU A 74 17.98 6.49 2.34
C GLU A 74 17.73 5.62 1.10
N ALA A 75 16.54 5.70 0.52
CA ALA A 75 16.36 5.28 -0.86
C ALA A 75 16.59 6.52 -1.72
N THR A 76 17.78 6.65 -2.31
CA THR A 76 17.99 7.50 -3.49
C THR A 76 16.92 7.10 -4.52
N GLU A 77 15.86 7.91 -4.53
CA GLU A 77 14.72 8.01 -5.44
C GLU A 77 14.06 6.70 -5.93
N PRO A 78 12.91 6.30 -5.36
CA PRO A 78 11.93 5.47 -6.04
C PRO A 78 10.95 6.33 -6.85
N SER A 79 11.45 7.17 -7.76
CA SER A 79 10.62 7.85 -8.76
C SER A 79 10.48 6.94 -9.98
N SER A 80 9.35 6.22 -10.10
CA SER A 80 8.72 5.85 -11.39
C SER A 80 7.54 4.87 -11.24
N TRP A 81 7.45 4.07 -10.16
CA TRP A 81 6.44 2.98 -10.11
C TRP A 81 5.21 3.22 -9.20
N ALA A 82 5.21 4.25 -8.35
CA ALA A 82 4.04 4.56 -7.53
C ALA A 82 2.96 5.24 -8.38
N GLY A 83 2.05 4.43 -8.89
CA GLY A 83 0.77 4.91 -9.41
C GLY A 83 0.11 5.85 -8.41
N SER A 84 -0.22 7.03 -8.90
CA SER A 84 -1.21 8.00 -8.44
C SER A 84 -1.99 7.66 -7.16
N PRO A 85 -2.03 8.54 -6.15
CA PRO A 85 -3.11 8.52 -5.16
C PRO A 85 -4.41 8.96 -5.85
N ALA A 86 -5.22 7.98 -6.25
CA ALA A 86 -6.63 8.19 -6.56
C ALA A 86 -7.43 8.34 -5.25
N ALA A 87 -7.57 9.58 -4.81
CA ALA A 87 -8.71 10.10 -4.03
C ALA A 87 -8.66 11.64 -4.16
N ALA A 88 -9.03 12.22 -5.30
CA ALA A 88 -10.42 12.54 -5.63
C ALA A 88 -11.18 13.24 -4.50
N SER A 89 -10.69 14.41 -4.07
CA SER A 89 -11.59 15.47 -3.61
C SER A 89 -12.17 16.16 -4.84
N ALA A 90 -13.45 15.91 -5.09
CA ALA A 90 -14.23 16.60 -6.09
C ALA A 90 -14.39 18.09 -5.72
N SER A 91 -14.13 18.98 -6.67
CA SER A 91 -14.74 20.31 -6.71
C SER A 91 -14.99 20.62 -8.19
N SER A 92 -16.23 20.36 -8.62
CA SER A 92 -16.81 20.85 -9.88
C SER A 92 -16.68 22.38 -9.94
N THR A 93 -16.07 22.93 -11.00
CA THR A 93 -16.69 23.43 -12.24
C THR A 93 -17.45 24.74 -12.08
N GLY A 94 -16.98 25.74 -12.82
CA GLY A 94 -17.63 27.02 -13.16
C GLY A 94 -16.53 28.03 -13.49
N ASP A 95 -15.86 27.95 -14.65
CA ASP A 95 -16.30 28.55 -15.92
C ASP A 95 -17.06 29.87 -15.77
N VAL A 96 -16.33 30.97 -15.90
CA VAL A 96 -16.87 32.22 -16.46
C VAL A 96 -15.77 32.86 -17.31
N GLY A 97 -15.94 32.75 -18.63
CA GLY A 97 -15.03 33.34 -19.61
C GLY A 97 -15.07 34.87 -19.61
N PRO A 98 -14.03 35.53 -20.14
CA PRO A 98 -14.00 36.98 -20.28
C PRO A 98 -14.69 37.46 -21.58
N GLY A 99 -15.61 38.43 -21.46
CA GLY A 99 -16.11 39.26 -22.57
C GLY A 99 -17.55 39.75 -22.31
N PRO A 100 -18.01 40.91 -22.84
CA PRO A 100 -17.43 41.71 -23.93
C PRO A 100 -17.02 43.15 -23.54
N THR A 101 -16.18 43.75 -24.38
CA THR A 101 -15.81 45.17 -24.35
C THR A 101 -16.98 46.05 -24.79
N HIS A 102 -17.31 47.04 -23.96
CA HIS A 102 -18.16 48.18 -24.35
C HIS A 102 -17.36 49.13 -25.25
N THR A 103 -17.63 49.09 -26.56
CA THR A 103 -17.23 50.16 -27.48
C THR A 103 -18.38 51.18 -27.53
N GLY A 104 -18.22 52.30 -26.82
CA GLY A 104 -19.07 53.47 -26.93
C GLY A 104 -18.24 54.66 -27.42
N GLY A 105 -18.50 55.14 -28.63
CA GLY A 105 -17.76 56.23 -29.25
C GLY A 105 -18.55 56.84 -30.41
N HIS A 106 -19.55 57.62 -30.04
CA HIS A 106 -20.44 58.41 -30.88
C HIS A 106 -19.68 59.56 -31.57
N VAL A 107 -19.81 59.72 -32.88
CA VAL A 107 -19.59 61.02 -33.56
C VAL A 107 -20.74 61.26 -34.55
N SER A 108 -21.39 62.41 -34.40
CA SER A 108 -22.13 63.13 -35.42
C SER A 108 -21.48 64.49 -35.56
#